data_AF-A0A3C1Y5V8-F1
#
_entry.id   AF-A0A3C1Y5V8-F1
#
_cell.length_a   1.000
_cell.length_b   1.000
_cell.length_c   1.000
_cell.angle_alpha   90.00
_cell.angle_beta   90.00
_cell.angle_gamma   90.00
#
_symmetry.space_group_name_H-M   'P 1'
#
loop_
_entity.id
_entity.type
_entity.pdbx_description
1 polymer ?
#
loop_
_entity_poly.entity_id
_entity_poly.type
_entity_poly.pdbx_seq_one_letter_code
_entity_poly.pdbx_strand_id
1 'polypeptide(L)' 'FNRQKMFEYLPAETYERLVDAIDNKRPISLELADSVANGMKKWAIDNGARHYTHWFQP' A
#
# COMPACT_ATOMS: atom_id res chain seq x y z
N PHE A 1 0.21 6.27 -5.51
CA PHE A 1 0.40 4.82 -5.30
C PHE A 1 -0.74 4.04 -5.95
N ASN A 2 -0.66 3.78 -7.26
CA ASN A 2 -1.71 3.06 -8.03
C ASN A 2 -1.32 1.58 -8.24
N ARG A 3 -2.15 0.76 -8.91
CA ARG A 3 -1.89 -0.69 -9.10
C ARG A 3 -0.55 -0.98 -9.78
N GLN A 4 -0.16 -0.17 -10.78
CA GLN A 4 1.14 -0.28 -11.44
C GLN A 4 2.30 -0.07 -10.44
N LYS A 5 2.22 0.97 -9.60
CA LYS A 5 3.24 1.22 -8.57
C LYS A 5 3.19 0.20 -7.44
N MET A 6 2.03 -0.32 -7.09
CA MET A 6 1.93 -1.42 -6.13
C MET A 6 2.66 -2.67 -6.64
N PHE A 7 2.52 -3.01 -7.92
CA PHE A 7 3.24 -4.14 -8.52
C PHE A 7 4.76 -3.96 -8.53
N GLU A 8 5.25 -2.73 -8.75
CA GLU A 8 6.69 -2.41 -8.73
C GLU A 8 7.29 -2.42 -7.30
N TYR A 9 6.52 -2.00 -6.28
CA TYR A 9 7.04 -1.68 -4.95
C TYR A 9 6.62 -2.66 -3.84
N LEU A 10 5.67 -3.56 -4.10
CA LEU A 10 5.21 -4.56 -3.14
C LEU A 10 5.73 -5.96 -3.51
N PRO A 11 5.97 -6.83 -2.52
CA PRO A 11 6.11 -8.26 -2.76
C PRO A 11 4.88 -8.82 -3.51
N ALA A 12 5.08 -9.84 -4.34
CA ALA A 12 4.02 -10.45 -5.13
C ALA A 12 2.83 -10.92 -4.26
N GLU A 13 3.12 -11.60 -3.15
CA GLU A 13 2.11 -12.06 -2.20
C GLU A 13 1.31 -10.89 -1.60
N THR A 14 2.00 -9.83 -1.17
CA THR A 14 1.38 -8.62 -0.62
C THR A 14 0.48 -7.95 -1.65
N TYR A 15 0.92 -7.86 -2.90
CA TYR A 15 0.14 -7.29 -3.99
C TYR A 15 -1.14 -8.09 -4.24
N GLU A 16 -1.04 -9.41 -4.39
CA GLU A 16 -2.19 -10.28 -4.64
C GLU A 16 -3.20 -10.23 -3.50
N ARG A 17 -2.73 -10.32 -2.25
CA ARG A 17 -3.58 -10.24 -1.05
C ARG A 17 -4.25 -8.87 -0.91
N LEU A 18 -3.55 -7.79 -1.24
CA LEU A 18 -4.12 -6.45 -1.21
C LEU A 18 -5.17 -6.26 -2.31
N VAL A 19 -4.93 -6.73 -3.53
CA VAL A 19 -5.90 -6.66 -4.63
C VAL A 19 -7.15 -7.48 -4.31
N ASP A 20 -6.98 -8.71 -3.78
CA ASP A 20 -8.10 -9.54 -3.32
C ASP A 20 -8.91 -8.81 -2.24
N ALA A 21 -8.25 -8.18 -1.26
CA ALA A 21 -8.92 -7.45 -0.20
C ALA A 21 -9.72 -6.24 -0.72
N ILE A 22 -9.17 -5.50 -1.69
CA ILE A 22 -9.84 -4.36 -2.34
C ILE A 22 -11.06 -4.84 -3.14
N ASP A 23 -10.88 -5.85 -3.98
CA ASP A 23 -11.92 -6.31 -4.92
C ASP A 23 -13.06 -7.03 -4.18
N ASN A 24 -12.74 -7.77 -3.11
CA ASN A 24 -13.71 -8.53 -2.31
C ASN A 24 -14.17 -7.84 -1.02
N LYS A 25 -13.76 -6.58 -0.77
CA LYS A 25 -14.09 -5.81 0.45
C LYS A 25 -13.77 -6.56 1.74
N ARG A 26 -12.62 -7.24 1.77
CA ARG A 26 -12.16 -8.01 2.94
C ARG A 26 -11.32 -7.14 3.87
N PRO A 27 -11.32 -7.42 5.18
CA PRO A 27 -10.41 -6.77 6.10
C PRO A 27 -8.96 -7.15 5.77
N ILE A 28 -8.06 -6.19 5.94
CA ILE A 28 -6.61 -6.41 5.84
C ILE A 28 -6.06 -6.81 7.20
N SER A 29 -5.16 -7.80 7.22
CA SER A 29 -4.42 -8.16 8.44
C SER A 29 -3.35 -7.11 8.76
N LEU A 30 -2.92 -7.04 10.02
CA LEU A 30 -1.86 -6.12 10.45
C LEU A 30 -0.56 -6.35 9.67
N GLU A 31 -0.16 -7.61 9.51
CA GLU A 31 1.02 -8.00 8.73
C GLU A 31 0.95 -7.53 7.27
N LEU A 32 -0.23 -7.66 6.64
CA LEU A 32 -0.45 -7.17 5.28
C LEU A 32 -0.34 -5.64 5.25
N ALA A 33 -0.93 -4.95 6.22
CA ALA A 33 -0.87 -3.50 6.34
C ALA A 33 0.58 -2.99 6.51
N ASP A 34 1.39 -3.64 7.34
CA ASP A 34 2.80 -3.29 7.56
C ASP A 34 3.62 -3.49 6.27
N SER A 35 3.39 -4.58 5.54
CA SER A 35 4.04 -4.85 4.26
C SER A 35 3.71 -3.77 3.22
N VAL A 36 2.43 -3.39 3.13
CA VAL A 36 1.97 -2.31 2.24
C VAL A 36 2.55 -0.96 2.66
N ALA A 37 2.58 -0.65 3.95
CA ALA A 37 3.13 0.59 4.48
C ALA A 37 4.62 0.74 4.14
N ASN A 38 5.40 -0.34 4.24
CA ASN A 38 6.81 -0.34 3.86
C ASN A 38 7.03 -0.04 2.37
N GLY A 39 6.29 -0.71 1.48
CA GLY A 39 6.39 -0.45 0.04
C GLY A 39 5.91 0.96 -0.34
N MET A 40 4.82 1.41 0.28
CA MET A 40 4.28 2.76 0.07
C MET A 40 5.25 3.85 0.56
N LYS A 41 5.90 3.64 1.71
CA LYS A 41 6.94 4.54 2.22
C LYS A 41 8.12 4.62 1.27
N LYS A 42 8.61 3.48 0.76
CA LYS A 42 9.72 3.45 -0.21
C LYS A 42 9.37 4.24 -1.47
N TRP A 43 8.21 3.96 -2.06
CA TRP A 43 7.71 4.71 -3.21
C TRP A 43 7.62 6.21 -2.92
N ALA A 44 7.06 6.60 -1.78
CA ALA A 44 6.91 8.01 -1.42
C ALA A 44 8.27 8.72 -1.25
N ILE A 45 9.25 8.06 -0.62
CA ILE A 45 10.61 8.59 -0.44
C ILE A 45 11.32 8.78 -1.79
N ASP A 46 11.20 7.81 -2.70
CA ASP A 46 11.74 7.89 -4.07
C ASP A 46 11.13 9.07 -4.84
N ASN A 47 9.89 9.45 -4.51
CA ASN A 47 9.20 10.62 -5.07
C ASN A 47 9.42 11.91 -4.26
N GLY A 48 10.40 11.92 -3.34
CA GLY A 48 10.79 13.11 -2.58
C GLY A 48 9.93 13.43 -1.35
N ALA A 49 8.97 12.58 -0.98
CA ALA A 49 8.14 12.80 0.20
C ALA A 49 8.97 12.77 1.49
N ARG A 50 8.55 13.58 2.48
CA ARG A 50 9.18 13.68 3.81
C ARG A 50 8.19 13.61 4.98
N HIS A 51 6.90 13.75 4.68
CA HIS A 51 5.82 13.71 5.66
C HIS A 51 4.71 12.82 5.12
N TYR A 52 3.92 12.26 6.03
CA TYR A 52 2.67 11.60 5.70
C TYR A 52 1.55 12.23 6.53
N THR A 53 0.31 12.08 6.07
CA THR A 53 -0.87 12.54 6.78
C THR A 53 -2.03 11.59 6.51
N HIS A 54 -2.96 11.49 7.45
CA HIS A 54 -4.26 10.85 7.21
C HIS A 54 -5.16 11.87 6.52
N TRP A 55 -5.35 11.72 5.21
CA TRP A 55 -6.27 12.56 4.46
C TRP A 55 -7.68 11.96 4.52
N PHE A 56 -8.63 12.72 5.08
CA PHE A 56 -10.04 12.34 5.16
C PHE A 56 -10.91 13.58 4.92
N GLN A 57 -12.08 13.38 4.32
CA GLN A 57 -13.15 14.38 4.37
C GLN A 57 -13.99 14.12 5.64
N PRO A 58 -14.28 15.15 6.45
CA PRO A 58 -15.17 15.04 7.59
C PRO A 58 -16.63 14.79 7.18
#